data_AF-A0A7U9RUU7-F1
#
_entry.id   AF-A0A7U9RUU7-F1
#
_cell.length_a   1.000
_cell.length_b   1.000
_cell.length_c   1.000
_cell.angle_alpha   90.00
_cell.angle_beta   90.00
_cell.angle_gamma   90.00
#
_symmetry.space_group_name_H-M   'P 1'
#
loop_
_entity.id
_entity.type
_entity.pdbx_description
1 polymer ?
#
loop_
_entity_poly.entity_id
_entity_poly.type
_entity_poly.pdbx_seq_one_letter_code
_entity_poly.pdbx_strand_id
1 'polypeptide(L)'
;MEVLSDGEWLYLGRFKFNENSEDEYYFSYNPDYASTAAQAVEANYSDKSVWTELLSGGQSLIPKIQAITNMKSGVKAVEFFIRTGELYPGIDWEQE
;
A
#
# COMPACT_ATOMS: atom_id res chain seq x y z
N MET A 1 -6.66 8.93 2.48
CA MET A 1 -5.51 8.11 2.03
C MET A 1 -4.45 8.15 3.12
N GLU A 2 -3.99 6.99 3.56
CA GLU A 2 -2.80 6.79 4.37
C GLU A 2 -1.58 6.76 3.44
N VAL A 3 -0.51 7.46 3.85
CA VAL A 3 0.75 7.57 3.09
C VAL A 3 1.88 7.35 4.09
N LEU A 4 2.64 6.27 3.93
CA LEU A 4 3.74 5.90 4.84
C LEU A 4 5.01 5.70 4.03
N SER A 5 6.11 6.29 4.48
CA SER A 5 7.40 6.11 3.82
C SER A 5 8.56 6.24 4.80
N ASP A 6 9.61 5.45 4.55
CA ASP A 6 10.92 5.51 5.18
C ASP A 6 12.00 6.06 4.22
N GLY A 7 11.61 6.48 3.01
CA GLY A 7 12.50 6.93 1.94
C GLY A 7 12.94 5.82 0.96
N GLU A 8 12.76 4.55 1.29
CA GLU A 8 13.01 3.40 0.42
C GLU A 8 11.70 2.74 -0.03
N TRP A 9 10.78 2.58 0.91
CA TRP A 9 9.46 2.01 0.75
C TRP A 9 8.40 3.10 0.88
N LEU A 10 7.34 2.95 0.09
CA LEU A 10 6.19 3.82 0.12
C LEU A 10 4.93 2.96 0.05
N TYR A 11 4.13 3.06 1.10
CA TYR A 11 2.80 2.48 1.15
C TYR A 11 1.75 3.56 0.92
N LEU A 12 0.76 3.26 0.08
CA LEU A 12 -0.40 4.10 -0.17
C LEU A 12 -1.66 3.29 0.09
N GLY A 13 -2.47 3.71 1.05
CA GLY A 13 -3.74 3.06 1.40
C GLY A 13 -4.92 4.02 1.25
N ARG A 14 -5.94 3.67 0.46
CA ARG A 14 -7.15 4.48 0.28
C ARG A 14 -8.34 3.70 0.81
N PHE A 15 -8.84 4.19 1.94
CA PHE A 15 -10.07 3.73 2.56
C PHE A 15 -11.23 4.69 2.26
N LYS A 16 -12.41 4.16 1.92
CA LYS A 16 -13.65 4.91 1.74
C LYS A 16 -14.81 4.17 2.39
N PHE A 17 -15.42 4.82 3.40
CA PHE A 17 -16.66 4.35 4.01
C PHE A 17 -17.82 4.57 3.05
N ASN A 18 -18.64 3.54 2.85
CA ASN A 18 -19.85 3.61 2.04
C ASN A 18 -21.08 3.33 2.93
N GLU A 19 -22.04 4.25 2.97
CA GLU A 19 -23.22 4.10 3.85
C GLU A 19 -24.18 2.98 3.40
N ASN A 20 -24.20 2.69 2.09
CA ASN A 20 -25.18 1.79 1.46
C ASN A 20 -24.54 0.67 0.63
N SER A 21 -23.22 0.51 0.70
CA SER A 21 -22.48 -0.54 0.02
C SER A 21 -21.28 -0.97 0.86
N GLU A 22 -20.57 -2.00 0.40
CA GLU A 22 -19.32 -2.42 1.04
C GLU A 22 -18.30 -1.28 1.04
N ASP A 23 -17.55 -1.19 2.12
CA ASP A 23 -16.44 -0.25 2.23
C ASP A 23 -15.36 -0.60 1.21
N GLU A 24 -14.74 0.43 0.63
CA GLU A 24 -13.67 0.24 -0.35
C GLU A 24 -12.33 0.48 0.32
N TYR A 25 -11.46 -0.53 0.26
CA TYR A 25 -10.08 -0.40 0.67
C TYR A 25 -9.14 -0.86 -0.44
N TYR A 26 -8.34 0.09 -0.91
CA TYR A 26 -7.31 -0.12 -1.93
C TYR A 26 -5.93 0.17 -1.35
N PHE A 27 -4.93 -0.57 -1.78
CA PHE A 27 -3.55 -0.29 -1.45
C PHE A 27 -2.63 -0.39 -2.67
N SER A 28 -1.49 0.29 -2.61
CA SER A 28 -0.45 0.18 -3.64
C SER A 28 0.02 -1.26 -3.77
N TYR A 29 0.13 -1.76 -5.00
CA TYR A 29 0.58 -3.12 -5.26
C TYR A 29 1.99 -3.12 -5.85
N ASN A 30 2.82 -4.05 -5.40
CA ASN A 30 4.17 -4.24 -5.91
C ASN A 30 4.30 -5.63 -6.56
N PRO A 31 4.25 -5.70 -7.91
CA PRO A 31 4.29 -6.98 -8.63
C PRO A 31 5.63 -7.72 -8.47
N ASP A 32 6.72 -7.02 -8.15
CA ASP A 32 8.03 -7.66 -7.93
C ASP A 32 8.02 -8.58 -6.69
N TYR A 33 7.06 -8.39 -5.79
CA TYR A 33 6.88 -9.18 -4.57
C TYR A 33 5.62 -10.06 -4.62
N ALA A 34 5.02 -10.26 -5.81
CA ALA A 34 3.84 -11.11 -5.98
C ALA A 34 4.05 -12.54 -5.44
N SER A 35 5.27 -13.06 -5.56
CA SER A 35 5.64 -14.41 -5.08
C SER A 35 5.68 -14.55 -3.55
N THR A 36 5.58 -13.46 -2.78
CA THR A 36 5.57 -13.48 -1.32
C THR A 36 4.18 -13.40 -0.71
N ALA A 37 3.12 -13.42 -1.54
CA ALA A 37 1.73 -13.25 -1.09
C ALA A 37 1.32 -14.27 -0.02
N ALA A 38 1.68 -15.55 -0.20
CA ALA A 38 1.37 -16.60 0.76
C ALA A 38 2.11 -16.42 2.09
N GLN A 39 3.38 -15.99 2.05
CA GLN A 39 4.20 -15.76 3.23
C GLN A 39 3.74 -14.54 4.04
N ALA A 40 3.14 -13.53 3.39
CA ALA A 40 2.55 -12.39 4.08
C ALA A 40 1.38 -12.82 4.99
N VAL A 41 0.66 -13.89 4.64
CA VAL A 41 -0.44 -14.43 5.47
C VAL A 41 0.09 -15.10 6.75
N GLU A 42 1.31 -15.65 6.72
CA GLU A 42 1.92 -16.32 7.88
C GLU A 42 2.34 -15.35 8.99
N ALA A 43 2.29 -14.03 8.75
CA ALA A 43 2.56 -12.98 9.73
C ALA A 43 3.92 -13.12 10.46
N ASN A 44 4.91 -13.76 9.83
CA ASN A 44 6.28 -13.80 10.35
C ASN A 44 6.97 -12.44 10.13
N TYR A 45 6.63 -11.46 10.95
CA TYR A 45 7.13 -10.08 10.91
C TYR A 45 8.66 -9.93 11.02
N SER A 46 9.37 -10.99 11.39
CA SER A 46 10.84 -11.00 11.40
C SER A 46 11.46 -11.26 10.03
N ASP A 47 10.68 -11.76 9.06
CA ASP A 47 11.15 -12.04 7.71
C ASP A 47 11.22 -10.76 6.86
N LYS A 48 12.39 -10.13 6.90
CA LYS A 48 12.69 -8.92 6.11
C LYS A 48 12.67 -9.12 4.60
N SER A 49 12.54 -10.36 4.09
CA SER A 49 12.34 -10.60 2.65
C SER A 49 10.89 -10.34 2.23
N VAL A 50 9.94 -10.47 3.16
CA VAL A 50 8.50 -10.31 2.94
C VAL A 50 7.98 -8.97 3.48
N TRP A 51 8.51 -8.52 4.61
CA TRP A 51 8.01 -7.34 5.35
C TRP A 51 8.91 -6.11 5.18
N THR A 52 8.27 -4.94 5.09
CA THR A 52 8.95 -3.64 5.25
C THR A 52 9.13 -3.32 6.75
N GLU A 53 9.68 -2.15 7.07
CA GLU A 53 9.67 -1.59 8.43
C GLU A 53 8.55 -0.54 8.63
N LEU A 54 7.69 -0.31 7.63
CA LEU A 54 6.57 0.64 7.70
C LEU A 54 5.45 0.09 8.59
N LEU A 55 4.84 0.98 9.39
CA LEU A 55 3.77 0.63 10.33
C LEU A 55 2.46 1.35 9.96
N SER A 56 1.45 0.62 9.48
CA SER A 56 0.09 1.15 9.31
C SER A 56 -0.61 1.27 10.65
N GLY A 57 -1.27 2.43 10.85
CA GLY A 57 -1.86 2.80 12.14
C GLY A 57 -0.87 2.82 13.32
N GLY A 58 0.44 2.77 13.04
CA GLY A 58 1.50 2.61 14.06
C GLY A 58 1.56 1.23 14.71
N GLN A 59 0.86 0.22 14.17
CA GLN A 59 0.69 -1.09 14.82
C GLN A 59 1.13 -2.27 13.95
N SER A 60 0.80 -2.26 12.66
CA SER A 60 0.97 -3.42 11.78
C SER A 60 2.01 -3.16 10.72
N LEU A 61 2.98 -4.08 10.58
CA LEU A 61 3.96 -3.98 9.50
C LEU A 61 3.28 -4.12 8.14
N ILE A 62 3.76 -3.36 7.17
CA ILE A 62 3.32 -3.46 5.79
C ILE A 62 4.18 -4.50 5.04
N PRO A 63 3.58 -5.51 4.38
CA PRO A 63 4.33 -6.43 3.54
C PRO A 63 4.78 -5.72 2.26
N LYS A 64 5.92 -6.13 1.70
CA LYS A 64 6.53 -5.52 0.51
C LYS A 64 5.65 -5.61 -0.73
N ILE A 65 4.78 -6.62 -0.82
CA ILE A 65 3.78 -6.73 -1.89
C ILE A 65 2.76 -5.56 -1.87
N GLN A 66 2.60 -4.87 -0.74
CA GLN A 66 1.72 -3.72 -0.58
C GLN A 66 2.45 -2.36 -0.61
N ALA A 67 3.77 -2.36 -0.80
CA ALA A 67 4.58 -1.14 -0.78
C ALA A 67 5.45 -1.02 -2.03
N ILE A 68 5.50 0.15 -2.63
CA ILE A 68 6.27 0.43 -3.83
C ILE A 68 7.60 1.12 -3.49
N THR A 69 8.59 0.95 -4.37
CA THR A 69 9.89 1.64 -4.26
C THR A 69 10.00 2.82 -5.24
N ASN A 70 9.08 2.93 -6.21
CA ASN A 70 9.05 4.03 -7.16
C ASN A 70 8.43 5.30 -6.55
N MET A 71 9.27 6.05 -5.81
CA MET A 71 8.87 7.29 -5.14
C MET A 71 8.28 8.32 -6.10
N LYS A 72 8.79 8.41 -7.34
CA LYS A 72 8.33 9.40 -8.32
C LYS A 72 6.88 9.13 -8.73
N SER A 73 6.52 7.88 -8.99
CA SER A 73 5.13 7.52 -9.28
C SER A 73 4.25 7.64 -8.04
N GLY A 74 4.77 7.30 -6.86
CA GLY A 74 4.08 7.47 -5.59
C GLY A 74 3.71 8.91 -5.26
N VAL A 75 4.64 9.86 -5.43
CA VAL A 75 4.37 11.30 -5.26
C VAL A 75 3.27 11.76 -6.21
N LYS A 76 3.31 11.34 -7.48
CA LYS A 76 2.23 11.64 -8.43
C LYS A 76 0.90 11.06 -7.99
N ALA A 77 0.89 9.87 -7.40
CA ALA A 77 -0.33 9.26 -6.88
C ALA A 77 -0.94 10.07 -5.73
N VAL A 78 -0.10 10.54 -4.80
CA VAL A 78 -0.51 11.42 -3.70
C VAL A 78 -1.06 12.75 -4.24
N GLU A 79 -0.34 13.40 -5.15
CA GLU A 79 -0.78 14.66 -5.76
C GLU A 79 -2.09 14.51 -6.53
N PHE A 80 -2.25 13.40 -7.27
CA PHE A 80 -3.47 13.10 -8.01
C PHE A 80 -4.65 12.93 -7.06
N PHE A 81 -4.51 12.11 -6.01
CA PHE A 81 -5.55 11.89 -5.01
C PHE A 81 -5.96 13.20 -4.31
N ILE A 82 -5.01 14.06 -3.94
CA ILE A 82 -5.32 15.36 -3.32
C ILE A 82 -6.19 16.22 -4.25
N ARG A 83 -5.97 16.14 -5.56
CA ARG A 83 -6.71 16.96 -6.56
C ARG A 83 -8.07 16.36 -6.94
N THR A 84 -8.18 15.04 -6.98
CA THR A 84 -9.34 14.37 -7.58
C THR A 84 -10.16 13.54 -6.59
N GLY A 85 -9.56 13.10 -5.48
CA GLY A 85 -10.11 12.08 -4.60
C GLY A 85 -10.02 10.64 -5.15
N GLU A 86 -9.43 10.47 -6.33
CA GLU A 86 -9.41 9.21 -7.08
C GLU A 86 -8.04 8.51 -7.04
N LEU A 87 -8.02 7.22 -7.36
CA LEU A 87 -6.79 6.42 -7.47
C LEU A 87 -6.01 6.80 -8.73
N TYR A 88 -4.70 6.96 -8.58
CA TYR A 88 -3.84 7.33 -9.70
C TYR A 88 -3.56 6.13 -10.61
N PRO A 89 -3.88 6.19 -11.91
CA PRO A 89 -3.74 5.04 -12.81
C PRO A 89 -2.28 4.69 -13.16
N GLY A 90 -1.30 5.48 -12.72
CA GLY A 90 0.12 5.26 -13.02
C GLY A 90 0.86 4.37 -12.02
N ILE A 91 0.15 3.73 -11.09
CA ILE A 91 0.65 2.66 -10.23
C ILE A 91 -0.40 1.54 -10.17
N ASP A 92 0.05 0.36 -9.80
CA ASP A 92 -0.84 -0.77 -9.54
C ASP A 92 -1.52 -0.61 -8.18
N TRP A 93 -2.81 -0.91 -8.14
CA TRP A 93 -3.63 -0.92 -6.94
C TRP A 93 -4.29 -2.29 -6.81
N GLU A 94 -4.36 -2.79 -5.59
CA GLU A 94 -5.12 -4.00 -5.25
C GLU A 94 -6.23 -3.64 -4.27
N GLN A 95 -7.36 -4.33 -4.37
CA GLN A 95 -8.47 -4.22 -3.42
C GLN A 95 -8.35 -5.35 -2.40
N GLU A 96 -8.53 -5.05 -1.11
CA GLU A 96 -8.60 -6.08 -0.06
C GLU A 96 -9.89 -6.91 -0.12
#